data_AF-A0A438ALX8-F1
#
_entry.id   AF-A0A438ALX8-F1
#
_cell.length_a   1.000
_cell.length_b   1.000
_cell.length_c   1.000
_cell.angle_alpha   90.00
_cell.angle_beta   90.00
_cell.angle_gamma   90.00
#
_symmetry.space_group_name_H-M   'P 1'
#
loop_
_entity.id
_entity.type
_entity.pdbx_description
1 polymer ?
#
loop_
_entity_poly.entity_id
_entity_poly.type
_entity_poly.pdbx_seq_one_letter_code
_entity_poly.pdbx_strand_id
1 'polypeptide(L)' 'MNFMWFMRASNWARRPPSWGRVKLVLAVIAVCILLFVVERYVGWPDWMTTEGPRGGRILR' A
#
# COMPACT_ATOMS: atom_id res chain seq x y z
N MET A 1 -6.75 21.25 -9.25
CA MET A 1 -6.02 21.12 -7.96
C MET A 1 -6.97 21.57 -6.86
N ASN A 2 -7.35 20.70 -5.94
CA ASN A 2 -8.41 21.01 -4.98
C ASN A 2 -7.83 21.42 -3.62
N PHE A 3 -7.96 22.71 -3.27
CA PHE A 3 -7.46 23.32 -2.03
C PHE A 3 -7.94 22.61 -0.76
N MET A 4 -9.09 21.94 -0.83
CA MET A 4 -9.64 21.15 0.27
C MET A 4 -8.67 20.06 0.76
N TRP A 5 -7.83 19.49 -0.12
CA TRP A 5 -6.82 18.50 0.29
C TRP A 5 -5.72 19.13 1.14
N PHE A 6 -5.27 20.34 0.80
CA PHE A 6 -4.29 21.09 1.59
C PHE A 6 -4.83 21.42 2.98
N MET A 7 -6.08 21.87 3.07
CA MET A 7 -6.73 22.15 4.35
C MET A 7 -6.87 20.88 5.21
N ARG A 8 -7.22 19.75 4.60
CA ARG A 8 -7.34 18.46 5.30
C ARG A 8 -5.98 17.94 5.80
N ALA A 9 -4.92 18.09 5.02
CA ALA A 9 -3.55 17.75 5.43
C ALA A 9 -3.04 18.65 6.58
N SER A 10 -3.31 19.95 6.51
CA SER A 10 -2.99 20.91 7.59
C SER A 10 -3.72 20.56 8.89
N ASN A 11 -5.01 20.18 8.81
CA ASN A 11 -5.74 19.70 9.97
C ASN A 11 -5.20 18.39 10.54
N TRP A 12 -4.65 17.51 9.71
CA TRP A 12 -4.01 16.27 10.15
C TRP A 12 -2.75 16.54 10.98
N ALA A 13 -1.97 17.55 10.60
CA ALA A 13 -0.80 17.99 11.36
C ALA A 13 -1.18 18.66 12.70
N ARG A 14 -2.27 19.43 12.72
CA ARG A 14 -2.74 20.16 13.93
C ARG A 14 -3.53 19.27 14.90
N ARG A 15 -4.28 18.30 14.39
CA ARG A 15 -5.12 17.38 15.16
C ARG A 15 -4.91 15.97 14.60
N PRO A 16 -3.82 15.30 15.02
CA PRO A 16 -3.53 13.97 14.53
C PRO A 16 -4.67 13.02 14.90
N PRO A 17 -5.07 12.12 13.99
CA PRO A 17 -6.00 11.05 14.31
C PRO A 17 -5.40 10.18 15.43
N SER A 18 -6.27 9.44 16.13
CA SER A 18 -5.83 8.60 17.25
C SER A 18 -4.63 7.73 16.88
N TRP A 19 -3.62 7.70 17.76
CA TRP A 19 -2.38 6.96 17.56
C TRP A 19 -2.60 5.48 17.20
N GLY A 20 -3.67 4.86 17.67
CA GLY A 20 -4.06 3.50 17.30
C GLY A 20 -4.34 3.32 15.81
N ARG A 21 -5.06 4.26 15.18
CA ARG A 21 -5.33 4.21 13.73
C ARG A 21 -4.07 4.42 12.91
N VAL A 22 -3.20 5.33 13.35
CA VAL A 22 -1.91 5.59 12.67
C VAL A 22 -1.03 4.33 12.69
N LYS A 23 -0.92 3.67 13.84
CA LYS A 23 -0.17 2.41 13.97
C LYS A 23 -0.78 1.29 13.13
N LEU A 24 -2.10 1.17 13.09
CA LEU A 24 -2.78 0.19 12.23
C LEU A 24 -2.41 0.40 10.76
N VAL A 25 -2.56 1.63 10.26
CA VAL A 25 -2.27 1.95 8.86
C VAL A 25 -0.78 1.73 8.55
N LEU A 26 0.12 2.17 9.43
CA LEU A 26 1.56 1.93 9.27
C LEU A 26 1.90 0.44 9.25
N ALA A 27 1.29 -0.37 10.11
CA ALA A 27 1.48 -1.81 10.13
C ALA A 27 1.00 -2.46 8.83
N VAL A 28 -0.17 -2.08 8.33
CA VAL A 28 -0.71 -2.56 7.05
C VAL A 28 0.23 -2.19 5.90
N ILE A 29 0.69 -0.94 5.83
CA ILE A 29 1.64 -0.49 4.81
C ILE A 29 2.95 -1.28 4.89
N ALA A 30 3.48 -1.50 6.11
CA ALA A 30 4.69 -2.28 6.31
C ALA A 30 4.52 -3.73 5.82
N VAL A 31 3.37 -4.36 6.07
CA VAL A 31 3.05 -5.71 5.56
C VAL A 31 3.01 -5.71 4.03
N CYS A 32 2.34 -4.75 3.39
CA CYS A 32 2.30 -4.66 1.92
C CYS A 32 3.70 -4.47 1.32
N ILE A 33 4.53 -3.61 1.91
CA ILE A 33 5.91 -3.39 1.45
C ILE A 33 6.72 -4.67 1.64
N LEU A 34 6.60 -5.34 2.78
CA LEU A 34 7.31 -6.59 3.05
C LEU A 34 6.96 -7.65 2.01
N LEU A 35 5.67 -7.82 1.70
CA LEU A 35 5.21 -8.74 0.66
C LEU A 35 5.78 -8.38 -0.72
N PHE A 36 5.74 -7.09 -1.09
CA PHE A 36 6.28 -6.63 -2.37
C PHE A 36 7.80 -6.86 -2.49
N VAL A 37 8.55 -6.59 -1.41
CA VAL A 37 9.99 -6.85 -1.34
C VAL A 37 10.25 -8.35 -1.46
N VAL A 38 9.52 -9.18 -0.72
CA VAL A 38 9.65 -10.65 -0.80
C VAL A 38 9.38 -11.14 -2.23
N GLU A 39 8.30 -10.68 -2.87
CA GLU A 39 7.99 -10.99 -4.27
C GLU A 39 9.09 -10.55 -5.24
N ARG A 40 9.66 -9.36 -5.02
CA ARG A 40 10.67 -8.79 -5.93
C ARG A 40 12.03 -9.45 -5.81
N TYR A 41 12.44 -9.87 -4.61
CA TYR A 41 13.79 -10.38 -4.34
C TYR A 41 13.87 -11.91 -4.28
N VAL A 42 12.86 -12.59 -3.75
CA VAL A 42 12.86 -14.07 -3.64
C VAL A 42 12.24 -14.70 -4.90
N GLY A 43 11.28 -14.02 -5.52
CA GLY A 43 10.44 -14.61 -6.55
C GLY A 43 9.47 -15.63 -5.94
N TRP A 44 8.31 -15.81 -6.56
CA TRP A 44 7.39 -16.86 -6.15
C TRP A 44 7.83 -18.17 -6.81
N PRO A 45 7.89 -19.29 -6.08
CA PRO A 45 8.18 -20.59 -6.67
C PRO A 45 7.02 -21.00 -7.59
N ASP A 46 7.30 -21.81 -8.62
CA ASP A 46 6.38 -22.10 -9.74
C ASP A 46 4.97 -22.59 -9.34
N TRP A 47 4.81 -23.13 -8.14
CA TRP A 47 3.53 -23.58 -7.57
C TRP A 47 2.68 -22.47 -6.92
N MET A 48 3.26 -21.28 -6.69
CA MET A 48 2.59 -20.06 -6.25
C MET A 48 2.38 -19.07 -7.40
N THR A 49 2.96 -19.33 -8.56
CA THR A 49 2.78 -18.53 -9.77
C THR A 49 1.54 -19.02 -10.51
N THR A 50 0.37 -18.42 -10.25
CA THR A 50 -0.83 -18.63 -11.08
C THR A 50 -0.60 -17.97 -12.44
N GLU A 51 -0.15 -18.73 -13.42
CA GLU A 51 0.08 -18.41 -14.83
C GLU A 51 -0.33 -16.99 -15.30
N GLY A 52 0.69 -16.15 -15.54
CA GLY A 52 0.56 -14.87 -16.23
C GLY A 52 1.70 -13.92 -15.89
N PRO A 53 2.61 -13.59 -16.83
CA PRO A 53 3.65 -12.59 -16.58
C PRO A 53 3.02 -11.25 -16.19
N ARG A 54 3.70 -10.55 -15.28
CA ARG A 54 3.46 -9.15 -14.88
C ARG A 54 2.78 -8.34 -16.00
N GLY A 55 1.50 -8.01 -15.82
CA GLY A 55 0.79 -7.10 -16.73
C GLY A 55 -0.44 -7.67 -17.45
N GLY A 56 -1.17 -8.61 -16.84
CA GLY A 56 -2.49 -9.03 -17.32
C GLY A 56 -3.54 -7.93 -17.14
N ARG A 57 -3.45 -6.87 -17.95
CA ARG A 57 -4.55 -5.96 -18.23
C ARG A 57 -5.67 -6.80 -18.84
N ILE A 58 -6.65 -7.20 -18.02
CA ILE A 58 -7.91 -7.76 -18.51
C ILE A 58 -8.63 -6.60 -19.20
N LEU A 59 -8.28 -6.38 -20.47
CA LEU A 59 -9.17 -5.71 -21.41
C LEU A 59 -10.19 -6.74 -21.83
N ARG A 60 -11.38 -6.62 -21.26
CA ARG A 60 -12.58 -7.18 -21.86
C ARG A 60 -13.49 -6.03 -22.27
#